data_AF-A0A940PZJ7-F1
#
_entry.id   AF-A0A940PZJ7-F1
#
_cell.length_a   1.000
_cell.length_b   1.000
_cell.length_c   1.000
_cell.angle_alpha   90.00
_cell.angle_beta   90.00
_cell.angle_gamma   90.00
#
_symmetry.space_group_name_H-M   'P 1'
#
loop_
_entity.id
_entity.type
_entity.pdbx_description
1 polymer ?
#
loop_
_entity_poly.entity_id
_entity_poly.type
_entity_poly.pdbx_seq_one_letter_code
_entity_poly.pdbx_strand_id
1 'polypeptide(L)'
;IKFYNWYYKKYPNSFVVPAPILNSVKNLRNACAHNNCILHDLRYSENTKPSSTISKFIAQIPTISLNQRQKRLKNQFMLDFSSLIYVYDNVVSKDIKHNRYKELKKFTKRLLYRDYYFSSNRLIESSLLFLKNIIDFLR
;
A
#
# COMPACT_ATOMS: atom_id res chain seq x y z
N ILE A 1 -14.59 -10.47 -5.78
CA ILE A 1 -15.23 -9.14 -6.02
C ILE A 1 -16.71 -9.26 -6.32
N LYS A 2 -17.15 -10.09 -7.29
CA LYS A 2 -18.60 -10.28 -7.56
C LYS A 2 -19.40 -10.67 -6.31
N PHE A 3 -18.94 -11.67 -5.57
CA PHE A 3 -19.56 -12.07 -4.30
C PHE A 3 -19.54 -10.97 -3.23
N TYR A 4 -18.41 -10.28 -3.08
CA TYR A 4 -18.29 -9.13 -2.15
C TYR A 4 -19.33 -8.04 -2.46
N ASN A 5 -19.44 -7.62 -3.73
CA ASN A 5 -20.41 -6.62 -4.15
C ASN A 5 -21.85 -7.10 -3.93
N TRP A 6 -22.13 -8.37 -4.23
CA TRP A 6 -23.44 -8.97 -3.98
C TRP A 6 -23.80 -8.97 -2.48
N TYR A 7 -22.86 -9.37 -1.63
CA TYR A 7 -23.06 -9.47 -0.19
C TYR A 7 -23.36 -8.09 0.42
N TYR A 8 -22.53 -7.08 0.15
CA TYR A 8 -22.72 -5.74 0.72
C TYR A 8 -23.87 -4.96 0.07
N LYS A 9 -24.33 -5.36 -1.12
CA LYS A 9 -25.62 -4.88 -1.67
C LYS A 9 -26.80 -5.42 -0.86
N LYS A 10 -26.70 -6.63 -0.32
CA LYS A 10 -27.75 -7.28 0.48
C LYS A 10 -27.68 -6.90 1.98
N TYR A 11 -26.49 -6.59 2.50
CA TYR A 11 -26.25 -6.27 3.91
C TYR A 11 -25.43 -4.95 4.05
N PRO A 12 -26.07 -3.78 4.06
CA PRO A 12 -25.38 -2.48 3.99
C PRO A 12 -24.80 -1.98 5.33
N ASN A 13 -25.09 -2.62 6.46
CA ASN A 13 -24.76 -2.12 7.81
C ASN A 13 -23.30 -2.35 8.24
N SER A 14 -22.35 -2.31 7.31
CA SER A 14 -20.96 -2.68 7.58
C SER A 14 -20.00 -1.84 6.74
N PHE A 15 -18.76 -1.69 7.21
CA PHE A 15 -17.73 -0.95 6.48
C PHE A 15 -17.49 -1.60 5.10
N VAL A 16 -17.75 -0.84 4.04
CA VAL A 16 -17.57 -1.31 2.66
C VAL A 16 -16.31 -0.69 2.07
N VAL A 17 -15.30 -1.52 1.83
CA VAL A 17 -14.17 -1.19 0.98
C VAL A 17 -14.64 -1.03 -0.48
N PRO A 18 -14.34 0.09 -1.15
CA PRO A 18 -14.61 0.27 -2.58
C PRO A 18 -13.96 -0.80 -3.46
N ALA A 19 -14.69 -1.29 -4.46
CA ALA A 19 -14.22 -2.33 -5.38
C ALA A 19 -12.86 -2.03 -6.07
N PRO A 20 -12.53 -0.77 -6.48
CA PRO A 20 -11.21 -0.46 -7.02
C PRO A 20 -10.07 -0.72 -6.04
N ILE A 21 -10.27 -0.44 -4.74
CA ILE A 21 -9.27 -0.69 -3.69
C ILE A 21 -9.11 -2.20 -3.48
N LEU A 22 -10.22 -2.96 -3.48
CA LEU A 22 -10.15 -4.43 -3.41
C LEU A 22 -9.47 -5.05 -4.63
N ASN A 23 -9.65 -4.47 -5.83
CA ASN A 23 -8.91 -4.88 -7.02
C ASN A 23 -7.41 -4.71 -6.83
N SER A 24 -6.97 -3.56 -6.29
CA SER A 24 -5.57 -3.31 -5.95
C SER A 24 -5.00 -4.35 -4.98
N VAL A 25 -5.75 -4.67 -3.91
CA VAL A 25 -5.35 -5.74 -2.97
C VAL A 25 -5.26 -7.11 -3.65
N LYS A 26 -6.25 -7.44 -4.50
CA LYS A 26 -6.26 -8.68 -5.28
C LYS A 26 -5.05 -8.76 -6.22
N ASN A 27 -4.69 -7.67 -6.90
CA ASN A 27 -3.56 -7.61 -7.82
C ASN A 27 -2.25 -7.92 -7.10
N LEU A 28 -2.00 -7.28 -5.96
CA LEU A 28 -0.81 -7.54 -5.15
C LEU A 28 -0.77 -8.99 -4.66
N ARG A 29 -1.88 -9.51 -4.12
CA ARG A 29 -1.97 -10.91 -3.68
C ARG A 29 -1.65 -11.88 -4.81
N ASN A 30 -2.17 -11.62 -6.02
CA ASN A 30 -1.91 -12.45 -7.18
C ASN A 30 -0.45 -12.36 -7.63
N ALA A 31 0.14 -11.15 -7.65
CA ALA A 31 1.55 -10.97 -7.96
C ALA A 31 2.45 -11.79 -7.02
N CYS A 32 2.17 -11.75 -5.70
CA CYS A 32 2.86 -12.59 -4.72
C CYS A 32 2.66 -14.09 -5.00
N ALA A 33 1.43 -14.53 -5.26
CA ALA A 33 1.11 -15.95 -5.47
C ALA A 33 1.75 -16.54 -6.73
N HIS A 34 1.99 -15.71 -7.75
CA HIS A 34 2.67 -16.10 -8.99
C HIS A 34 4.18 -15.85 -8.95
N ASN A 35 4.75 -15.44 -7.81
CA ASN A 35 6.17 -15.09 -7.63
C ASN A 35 6.65 -13.98 -8.58
N ASN A 36 5.77 -13.06 -8.98
CA ASN A 36 6.16 -11.91 -9.78
C ASN A 36 7.10 -11.00 -8.96
N CYS A 37 8.14 -10.45 -9.60
CA CYS A 37 9.00 -9.47 -8.94
C CYS A 37 8.24 -8.15 -8.76
N ILE A 38 7.75 -7.89 -7.55
CA ILE A 38 6.87 -6.75 -7.27
C ILE A 38 7.58 -5.40 -7.43
N LEU A 39 8.89 -5.36 -7.20
CA LEU A 39 9.72 -4.17 -7.30
C LEU A 39 10.35 -3.96 -8.69
N HIS A 40 10.00 -4.78 -9.69
CA HIS A 40 10.63 -4.72 -11.02
C HIS A 40 10.40 -3.39 -11.74
N ASP A 41 9.28 -2.72 -11.48
CA ASP A 41 8.97 -1.42 -12.06
C ASP A 41 8.46 -0.42 -11.01
N LEU A 42 9.33 0.51 -10.67
CA LEU A 42 9.05 1.60 -9.74
C LEU A 42 8.72 2.92 -10.45
N ARG A 43 8.60 2.90 -11.78
CA ARG A 43 8.34 4.10 -12.57
C ARG A 43 6.90 4.55 -12.41
N TYR A 44 6.70 5.83 -12.72
CA TYR A 44 5.40 6.45 -12.81
C TYR A 44 4.61 5.88 -14.00
N SER A 45 3.30 5.69 -13.83
CA SER A 45 2.37 5.23 -14.86
C SER A 45 1.17 6.18 -14.95
N GLU A 46 0.92 6.74 -16.12
CA GLU A 46 -0.24 7.60 -16.36
C GLU A 46 -1.56 6.85 -16.19
N ASN A 47 -1.54 5.55 -16.53
CA ASN A 47 -2.68 4.65 -16.49
C ASN A 47 -3.08 4.26 -15.07
N THR A 48 -2.17 4.34 -14.10
CA THR A 48 -2.49 4.11 -12.69
C THR A 48 -3.33 5.28 -12.17
N LYS A 49 -4.51 4.99 -11.64
CA LYS A 49 -5.45 6.00 -11.15
C LYS A 49 -5.74 5.77 -9.66
N PRO A 50 -5.03 6.45 -8.75
CA PRO A 50 -5.27 6.29 -7.32
C PRO A 50 -6.66 6.81 -6.96
N SER A 51 -7.38 6.07 -6.11
CA SER A 51 -8.67 6.54 -5.60
C SER A 51 -8.48 7.74 -4.67
N SER A 52 -9.50 8.59 -4.58
CA SER A 52 -9.51 9.71 -3.63
C SER A 52 -9.39 9.21 -2.19
N THR A 53 -9.97 8.06 -1.86
CA THR A 53 -9.86 7.40 -0.56
C THR A 53 -8.41 7.07 -0.21
N ILE A 54 -7.66 6.41 -1.10
CA ILE A 54 -6.25 6.08 -0.84
C ILE A 54 -5.39 7.34 -0.78
N SER A 55 -5.67 8.30 -1.66
CA SER A 55 -4.97 9.59 -1.65
C SER A 55 -5.18 10.35 -0.34
N LYS A 56 -6.40 10.34 0.21
CA LYS A 56 -6.71 10.95 1.52
C LYS A 56 -6.08 10.18 2.67
N PHE A 57 -6.07 8.85 2.63
CA PHE A 57 -5.38 8.03 3.63
C PHE A 57 -3.89 8.37 3.70
N ILE A 58 -3.21 8.37 2.56
CA ILE A 58 -1.78 8.70 2.49
C ILE A 58 -1.50 10.16 2.85
N ALA A 59 -2.46 11.06 2.64
CA ALA A 59 -2.34 12.46 3.06
C ALA A 59 -2.23 12.66 4.57
N GLN A 60 -2.66 11.69 5.38
CA GLN A 60 -2.57 11.76 6.84
C GLN A 60 -1.16 11.52 7.36
N ILE A 61 -0.24 11.05 6.50
CA ILE A 61 1.13 10.69 6.86
C ILE A 61 2.01 11.95 6.73
N PRO A 62 2.46 12.58 7.84
CA PRO A 62 3.13 13.88 7.78
C PRO A 62 4.48 13.85 7.05
N THR A 63 5.14 12.70 7.02
CA THR A 63 6.43 12.51 6.35
C THR A 63 6.32 12.34 4.84
N ILE A 64 5.10 12.28 4.28
CA ILE A 64 4.84 12.16 2.84
C ILE A 64 4.28 13.48 2.31
N SER A 65 5.06 14.18 1.50
CA SER A 65 4.63 15.44 0.88
C SER A 65 3.56 15.21 -0.20
N LEU A 66 2.82 16.28 -0.54
CA LEU A 66 1.83 16.26 -1.64
C LEU A 66 2.44 15.76 -2.95
N ASN A 67 3.61 16.28 -3.32
CA ASN A 67 4.28 15.92 -4.57
C ASN A 67 4.74 14.45 -4.56
N GLN A 68 5.30 13.97 -3.44
CA GLN A 68 5.65 12.57 -3.28
C GLN A 68 4.41 11.68 -3.42
N ARG A 69 3.31 12.02 -2.75
CA ARG A 69 2.04 11.28 -2.86
C ARG A 69 1.54 11.21 -4.29
N GLN A 70 1.48 12.33 -5.01
CA GLN A 70 0.99 12.39 -6.39
C GLN A 70 1.85 11.53 -7.34
N LYS A 71 3.18 11.56 -7.19
CA LYS A 71 4.10 10.77 -8.01
C LYS A 71 4.11 9.30 -7.64
N ARG A 72 4.16 8.97 -6.35
CA ARG A 72 4.31 7.59 -5.86
C ARG A 72 3.03 6.78 -6.02
N LEU A 73 1.86 7.36 -5.77
CA LEU A 73 0.58 6.66 -5.99
C LEU A 73 0.22 6.44 -7.46
N LYS A 74 1.01 7.01 -8.37
CA LYS A 74 0.96 6.75 -9.81
C LYS A 74 1.86 5.60 -10.24
N ASN A 75 2.56 4.95 -9.31
CA ASN A 75 3.16 3.64 -9.53
C ASN A 75 2.20 2.54 -9.06
N GLN A 76 2.02 1.49 -9.87
CA GLN A 76 1.02 0.45 -9.62
C GLN A 76 1.28 -0.31 -8.31
N PHE A 77 2.52 -0.72 -8.06
CA PHE A 77 2.88 -1.41 -6.82
C PHE A 77 2.65 -0.51 -5.59
N MET A 78 3.08 0.74 -5.65
CA MET A 78 2.88 1.68 -4.54
C MET A 78 1.40 1.92 -4.23
N LEU A 79 0.55 2.01 -5.26
CA LEU A 79 -0.90 2.10 -5.08
C LEU A 79 -1.46 0.81 -4.46
N ASP A 80 -1.06 -0.36 -4.96
CA ASP A 80 -1.57 -1.63 -4.48
C ASP A 80 -1.15 -1.91 -3.04
N PHE A 81 0.10 -1.60 -2.69
CA PHE A 81 0.62 -1.66 -1.33
C PHE A 81 -0.13 -0.70 -0.40
N SER A 82 -0.29 0.57 -0.80
CA SER A 82 -1.03 1.56 -0.02
C SER A 82 -2.49 1.13 0.21
N SER A 83 -3.10 0.51 -0.80
CA SER A 83 -4.46 -0.05 -0.73
C SER A 83 -4.55 -1.22 0.24
N LEU A 84 -3.56 -2.12 0.23
CA LEU A 84 -3.49 -3.23 1.18
C LEU A 84 -3.40 -2.72 2.62
N ILE A 85 -2.51 -1.77 2.89
CA ILE A 85 -2.35 -1.20 4.23
C ILE A 85 -3.65 -0.52 4.69
N TYR A 86 -4.29 0.27 3.82
CA TYR A 86 -5.58 0.90 4.13
C TYR A 86 -6.66 -0.14 4.48
N VAL A 87 -6.83 -1.18 3.67
CA VAL A 87 -7.84 -2.22 3.92
C VAL A 87 -7.54 -2.97 5.20
N TYR A 88 -6.28 -3.33 5.42
CA TYR A 88 -5.84 -4.07 6.60
C TYR A 88 -6.13 -3.28 7.88
N ASP A 89 -5.84 -1.98 7.90
CA ASP A 89 -6.06 -1.15 9.09
C ASP A 89 -7.53 -0.97 9.45
N ASN A 90 -8.41 -0.94 8.45
CA ASN A 90 -9.86 -0.76 8.66
C ASN A 90 -10.60 -2.06 9.01
N VAL A 91 -10.13 -3.22 8.52
CA VAL A 91 -10.88 -4.48 8.60
C VAL A 91 -10.35 -5.39 9.71
N VAL A 92 -9.07 -5.34 10.04
CA VAL A 92 -8.45 -6.26 11.00
C VAL A 92 -8.58 -5.74 12.43
N SER A 93 -8.88 -6.66 13.36
CA SER A 93 -8.99 -6.34 14.79
C SER A 93 -7.67 -5.81 15.35
N LYS A 94 -7.77 -4.93 16.37
CA LYS A 94 -6.64 -4.17 16.93
C LYS A 94 -5.47 -5.06 17.35
N ASP A 95 -5.74 -6.17 18.02
CA ASP A 95 -4.68 -7.05 18.56
C ASP A 95 -3.90 -7.75 17.44
N ILE A 96 -4.59 -8.23 16.41
CA ILE A 96 -3.97 -8.90 15.26
C ILE A 96 -3.14 -7.89 14.46
N LYS A 97 -3.68 -6.69 14.22
CA LYS A 97 -2.96 -5.71 13.41
C LYS A 97 -1.72 -5.16 14.11
N HIS A 98 -1.74 -4.97 15.42
CA HIS A 98 -0.57 -4.52 16.19
C HIS A 98 0.64 -5.43 16.00
N ASN A 99 0.42 -6.75 16.12
CA ASN A 99 1.48 -7.74 15.92
C ASN A 99 2.01 -7.70 14.48
N ARG A 100 1.13 -7.60 13.49
CA ARG A 100 1.53 -7.48 12.08
C ARG A 100 2.31 -6.20 11.81
N TYR A 101 1.94 -5.08 12.41
CA TYR A 101 2.66 -3.80 12.25
C TYR A 101 4.06 -3.86 12.84
N LYS A 102 4.25 -4.54 13.98
CA LYS A 102 5.60 -4.80 14.52
C LYS A 102 6.46 -5.61 13.56
N GLU A 103 5.91 -6.64 12.93
CA GLU A 103 6.62 -7.43 11.92
C GLU A 103 6.99 -6.59 10.69
N LEU A 104 6.05 -5.76 10.19
CA LEU A 104 6.30 -4.85 9.07
C LEU A 104 7.39 -3.81 9.39
N LYS A 105 7.40 -3.24 10.61
CA LYS A 105 8.44 -2.32 11.07
C LYS A 105 9.81 -2.98 11.18
N LYS A 106 9.88 -4.26 11.58
CA LYS A 106 11.13 -5.03 11.54
C LYS A 106 11.59 -5.27 10.10
N PHE A 107 10.65 -5.57 9.20
CA PHE A 107 10.93 -5.76 7.78
C PHE A 107 11.48 -4.48 7.12
N THR A 108 10.88 -3.30 7.35
CA THR A 108 11.38 -2.04 6.79
C THR A 108 12.77 -1.67 7.28
N LYS A 109 13.08 -1.93 8.56
CA LYS A 109 14.44 -1.77 9.08
C LYS A 109 15.45 -2.64 8.32
N ARG A 110 15.10 -3.91 8.04
CA ARG A 110 15.96 -4.82 7.25
C ARG A 110 16.10 -4.37 5.80
N LEU A 111 15.02 -3.88 5.20
CA LEU A 111 14.99 -3.40 3.81
C LEU A 111 15.95 -2.21 3.61
N LEU A 112 16.08 -1.37 4.63
CA LEU A 112 16.92 -0.16 4.61
C LEU A 112 18.30 -0.37 5.24
N TYR A 113 18.56 -1.51 5.89
CA TYR A 113 19.85 -1.83 6.50
C TYR A 113 21.00 -1.92 5.48
N ARG A 114 20.66 -2.11 4.20
CA ARG A 114 21.58 -2.18 3.07
C ARG A 114 21.36 -1.02 2.11
N ASP A 115 21.02 0.16 2.64
CA ASP A 115 20.80 1.39 1.88
C ASP A 115 21.92 1.70 0.87
N TYR A 116 23.18 1.40 1.21
CA TYR A 116 24.33 1.58 0.31
C TYR A 116 24.12 0.91 -1.05
N TYR A 117 23.49 -0.28 -1.12
CA TYR A 117 23.28 -1.00 -2.38
C TYR A 117 22.40 -0.24 -3.38
N PHE A 118 21.51 0.62 -2.87
CA PHE A 118 20.57 1.38 -3.70
C PHE A 118 20.84 2.89 -3.66
N SER A 119 21.90 3.32 -2.97
CA SER A 119 22.25 4.73 -2.77
C SER A 119 22.53 5.47 -4.09
N SER A 120 22.97 4.75 -5.13
CA SER A 120 23.16 5.30 -6.48
C SER A 120 21.86 5.46 -7.27
N ASN A 121 20.76 4.81 -6.85
CA ASN A 121 19.47 4.82 -7.53
C ASN A 121 18.40 5.52 -6.68
N ARG A 122 18.29 6.83 -6.88
CA ARG A 122 17.31 7.69 -6.20
C ARG A 122 15.86 7.20 -6.33
N LEU A 123 15.50 6.53 -7.43
CA LEU A 123 14.14 6.02 -7.64
C LEU A 123 13.83 4.89 -6.67
N ILE A 124 14.76 3.95 -6.50
CA ILE A 124 14.63 2.84 -5.55
C ILE A 124 14.62 3.39 -4.13
N GLU A 125 15.61 4.20 -3.77
CA GLU A 125 15.75 4.77 -2.43
C GLU A 125 14.46 5.49 -1.97
N SER A 126 13.98 6.44 -2.78
CA SER A 126 12.77 7.20 -2.42
C SER A 126 11.48 6.37 -2.51
N SER A 127 11.48 5.26 -3.24
CA SER A 127 10.38 4.27 -3.23
C SER A 127 10.36 3.47 -1.93
N LEU A 128 11.51 2.99 -1.46
CA LEU A 128 11.63 2.27 -0.21
C LEU A 128 11.32 3.16 0.99
N LEU A 129 11.76 4.43 0.95
CA LEU A 129 11.43 5.42 1.97
C LEU A 129 9.91 5.70 2.03
N PHE A 130 9.23 5.74 0.88
CA PHE A 130 7.78 5.89 0.84
C PHE A 130 7.06 4.71 1.53
N LEU A 131 7.48 3.46 1.27
CA LEU A 131 6.94 2.27 1.96
C LEU A 131 7.18 2.34 3.47
N LYS A 132 8.40 2.73 3.87
CA LYS A 132 8.78 2.90 5.27
C LYS A 132 7.88 3.92 5.96
N ASN A 133 7.67 5.08 5.35
CA ASN A 133 6.83 6.16 5.90
C ASN A 133 5.38 5.70 6.10
N ILE A 134 4.82 4.90 5.19
CA ILE A 134 3.49 4.30 5.36
C ILE A 134 3.48 3.36 6.57
N ILE A 135 4.45 2.45 6.67
CA ILE A 135 4.49 1.45 7.75
C ILE A 135 4.73 2.10 9.12
N ASP A 136 5.58 3.12 9.19
CA ASP A 136 5.91 3.82 10.44
C ASP A 136 4.72 4.63 10.99
N PHE A 137 3.83 5.09 10.11
CA PHE A 137 2.59 5.78 10.49
C PHE A 137 1.59 4.85 11.20
N LEU A 138 1.65 3.54 10.96
CA LEU A 138 0.74 2.56 11.57
C LEU A 138 1.01 2.44 13.08
N ARG A 139 -0.07 2.50 13.86
CA ARG A 139 -0.04 2.43 15.33
C ARG A 139 -0.48 1.08 15.85
#